data_AF-A0A1B7MK89-F1
#
_entry.id   AF-A0A1B7MK89-F1
#
_cell.length_a   1.000
_cell.length_b   1.000
_cell.length_c   1.000
_cell.angle_alpha   90.00
_cell.angle_beta   90.00
_cell.angle_gamma   90.00
#
_symmetry.space_group_name_H-M   'P 1'
#
loop_
_entity.id
_entity.type
_entity.pdbx_description
1 polymer ?
#
loop_
_entity_poly.entity_id
_entity_poly.type
_entity_poly.pdbx_seq_one_letter_code
_entity_poly.pdbx_strand_id
1 'polypeptide(L)'
;MIGGYLHRGKPVANMYFVLYSYNTVTQAQLLLRDLKIAQYAKLPPRAAFTAQIIGTLLGAILNFMMMNSIIDNQHDVLLSIQGTNIWSGQQPQQYNSQAIAWGGLGNELFSAGQRYHWVAWAYLVGLFVPIPFWVVHRYWPKLRADYLYTPVIAFSVGWLGVGINSSSLSFFAIAFLSQWWVRTRYPRWFVKYNYIVGAALDGGTQVMVFILSFAVQGAGGTSHLFPEWWGANQSGNYDRCAMLN
;
A
#
# COMPACT_ATOMS: atom_id res chain seq x y z
N MET A 1 13.08 -13.22 4.95
CA MET A 1 13.81 -14.43 4.49
C MET A 1 15.13 -14.60 5.25
N ILE A 2 16.11 -13.69 5.14
CA ILE A 2 17.42 -13.85 5.79
C ILE A 2 17.30 -13.95 7.33
N GLY A 3 16.50 -13.08 7.97
CA GLY A 3 16.27 -13.12 9.41
C GLY A 3 15.69 -14.45 9.93
N GLY A 4 14.69 -15.00 9.23
CA GLY A 4 14.08 -16.30 9.55
C GLY A 4 15.02 -17.51 9.31
N TYR A 5 15.97 -17.40 8.38
CA TYR A 5 17.02 -18.41 8.21
C TYR A 5 18.05 -18.39 9.35
N LEU A 6 18.34 -17.20 9.90
CA LEU A 6 19.29 -17.01 11.00
C LEU A 6 18.70 -17.40 12.36
N HIS A 7 17.44 -17.06 12.62
CA HIS A 7 16.73 -17.34 13.88
C HIS A 7 15.50 -18.23 13.63
N ARG A 8 15.74 -19.53 13.47
CA ARG A 8 14.69 -20.52 13.14
C ARG A 8 13.64 -20.63 14.24
N GLY A 9 12.37 -20.77 13.85
CA GLY A 9 11.25 -20.98 14.75
C GLY A 9 10.88 -19.79 15.65
N LYS A 10 11.56 -18.64 15.51
CA LYS A 10 11.31 -17.43 16.31
C LYS A 10 10.72 -16.33 15.41
N PRO A 11 9.39 -16.32 15.17
CA PRO A 11 8.76 -15.34 14.28
C PRO A 11 8.96 -13.90 14.76
N VAL A 12 8.93 -13.67 16.08
CA VAL A 12 9.16 -12.34 16.68
C VAL A 12 10.56 -11.81 16.39
N ALA A 13 11.60 -12.66 16.44
CA ALA A 13 12.97 -12.24 16.13
C ALA A 13 13.10 -11.82 14.66
N ASN A 14 12.43 -12.51 13.74
CA ASN A 14 12.38 -12.12 12.34
C ASN A 14 11.62 -10.80 12.13
N MET A 15 10.57 -10.52 12.91
CA MET A 15 9.87 -9.23 12.85
C MET A 15 10.78 -8.06 13.24
N TYR A 16 11.58 -8.21 14.30
CA TYR A 16 12.60 -7.20 14.65
C TYR A 16 13.63 -7.02 13.55
N PHE A 17 14.11 -8.10 12.95
CA PHE A 17 15.03 -8.02 11.82
C PHE A 17 14.43 -7.22 10.66
N VAL A 18 13.19 -7.54 10.26
CA VAL A 18 12.47 -6.83 9.18
C VAL A 18 12.24 -5.36 9.53
N LEU A 19 11.94 -5.05 10.79
CA LEU A 19 11.77 -3.68 11.27
C LEU A 19 13.04 -2.85 11.06
N TYR A 20 14.20 -3.39 11.47
CA TYR A 20 15.48 -2.66 11.34
C TYR A 20 16.09 -2.70 9.94
N SER A 21 15.75 -3.69 9.10
CA SER A 21 16.34 -3.82 7.77
C SER A 21 15.45 -3.28 6.65
N TYR A 22 14.21 -3.76 6.55
CA TYR A 22 13.36 -3.49 5.40
C TYR A 22 12.55 -2.20 5.59
N ASN A 23 11.94 -2.02 6.77
CA ASN A 23 11.12 -0.84 7.03
C ASN A 23 11.97 0.45 7.07
N THR A 24 13.16 0.42 7.68
CA THR A 24 14.11 1.54 7.69
C THR A 24 14.54 1.95 6.28
N VAL A 25 14.90 0.98 5.42
CA VAL A 25 15.29 1.23 4.03
C VAL A 25 14.12 1.80 3.23
N THR A 26 12.91 1.28 3.43
CA THR A 26 11.70 1.79 2.77
C THR A 26 11.42 3.24 3.18
N GLN A 27 11.54 3.57 4.47
CA GLN A 27 11.38 4.94 4.96
C GLN A 27 12.47 5.88 4.40
N ALA A 28 13.72 5.41 4.33
CA ALA A 28 14.81 6.17 3.71
C ALA A 28 14.57 6.44 2.22
N GLN A 29 14.03 5.46 1.48
CA GLN A 29 13.66 5.64 0.08
C GLN A 29 12.54 6.69 -0.10
N LEU A 30 11.53 6.68 0.76
CA LEU A 30 10.46 7.69 0.75
C LEU A 30 11.01 9.09 1.05
N LEU A 31 11.85 9.22 2.08
CA LEU A 31 12.57 10.45 2.41
C LEU A 31 13.35 10.98 1.20
N LEU A 32 14.17 10.14 0.58
CA LEU A 32 14.97 10.50 -0.60
C LEU A 32 14.11 10.93 -1.79
N ARG A 33 12.99 10.25 -2.03
CA ARG A 33 12.04 10.60 -3.10
C ARG A 33 11.50 12.01 -2.91
N ASP A 34 11.08 12.33 -1.70
CA ASP A 34 10.44 13.62 -1.41
C ASP A 34 11.46 14.77 -1.41
N LEU A 35 12.69 14.53 -0.91
CA LEU A 35 13.82 15.45 -1.05
C LEU A 35 14.15 15.76 -2.52
N LYS A 36 14.10 14.74 -3.39
CA LYS A 36 14.34 14.93 -4.83
C LYS A 36 13.24 15.78 -5.48
N ILE A 37 11.98 15.58 -5.09
CA ILE A 37 10.87 16.44 -5.54
C ILE A 37 11.04 17.87 -5.03
N ALA A 38 11.43 18.05 -3.77
CA ALA A 38 11.69 19.37 -3.18
C ALA A 38 12.82 20.11 -3.93
N GLN A 39 13.87 19.40 -4.34
CA GLN A 39 14.93 19.96 -5.18
C GLN A 39 14.40 20.42 -6.54
N TYR A 40 13.52 19.66 -7.19
CA TYR A 40 12.87 20.07 -8.43
C TYR A 40 11.96 21.29 -8.26
N ALA A 41 11.30 21.41 -7.12
CA ALA A 41 10.48 22.57 -6.76
C ALA A 41 11.31 23.79 -6.30
N LYS A 42 12.65 23.67 -6.25
CA LYS A 42 13.58 24.70 -5.74
C LYS A 42 13.30 25.13 -4.29
N LEU A 43 12.79 24.22 -3.47
CA LEU A 43 12.63 24.47 -2.03
C LEU A 43 13.99 24.39 -1.31
N PRO A 44 14.20 25.19 -0.25
CA PRO A 44 15.42 25.09 0.55
C PRO A 44 15.47 23.71 1.24
N PRO A 45 16.58 22.96 1.10
CA PRO A 45 16.67 21.57 1.55
C PRO A 45 16.51 21.41 3.06
N ARG A 46 16.97 22.40 3.84
CA ARG A 46 16.84 22.40 5.30
C ARG A 46 15.38 22.47 5.75
N ALA A 47 14.56 23.30 5.09
CA ALA A 47 13.15 23.44 5.45
C ALA A 47 12.34 22.19 5.06
N ALA A 48 12.64 21.61 3.88
CA ALA A 48 12.01 20.37 3.44
C ALA A 48 12.32 19.21 4.40
N PHE A 49 13.59 19.08 4.82
CA PHE A 49 14.01 18.07 5.79
C PHE A 49 13.33 18.26 7.15
N THR A 50 13.32 19.47 7.71
CA THR A 50 12.69 19.71 9.02
C THR A 50 11.18 19.45 8.99
N ALA A 51 10.48 19.87 7.93
CA ALA A 51 9.06 19.61 7.78
C ALA A 51 8.75 18.10 7.71
N GLN A 52 9.57 17.34 6.99
CA GLN A 52 9.39 15.89 6.86
C GLN A 52 9.68 15.15 8.17
N ILE A 53 10.73 15.53 8.90
CA ILE A 53 11.04 14.94 10.22
C ILE A 53 9.93 15.24 11.23
N ILE A 54 9.44 16.48 11.30
CA ILE A 54 8.34 16.83 12.21
C ILE A 54 7.07 16.06 11.86
N GLY A 55 6.71 15.99 10.57
CA GLY A 55 5.54 15.26 10.10
C GLY A 55 5.62 13.75 10.38
N THR A 56 6.79 13.14 10.18
CA THR A 56 6.99 11.71 10.45
C THR A 56 6.98 11.38 11.94
N LEU A 57 7.57 12.23 12.79
CA LEU A 57 7.52 12.05 14.25
C LEU A 57 6.10 12.17 14.80
N LEU A 58 5.38 13.22 14.39
CA LEU A 58 3.99 13.42 14.78
C LEU A 58 3.10 12.29 14.26
N GLY A 59 3.29 11.89 12.99
CA GLY A 59 2.59 10.78 12.38
C GLY A 59 2.86 9.45 13.10
N ALA A 60 4.09 9.18 13.53
CA ALA A 60 4.43 7.96 14.27
C ALA A 60 3.72 7.89 15.63
N ILE A 61 3.69 9.00 16.38
CA ILE A 61 3.00 9.08 17.67
C ILE A 61 1.50 8.89 17.48
N LEU A 62 0.88 9.61 16.54
CA LEU A 62 -0.56 9.48 16.28
C LEU A 62 -0.91 8.07 15.82
N ASN A 63 -0.15 7.48 14.88
CA ASN A 63 -0.42 6.11 14.43
C ASN A 63 -0.32 5.10 15.58
N PHE A 64 0.64 5.26 16.50
CA PHE A 64 0.75 4.39 17.67
C PHE A 64 -0.45 4.53 18.62
N MET A 65 -0.85 5.76 18.93
CA MET A 65 -2.04 6.02 19.75
C MET A 65 -3.32 5.47 19.10
N MET A 66 -3.48 5.68 17.79
CA MET A 66 -4.59 5.15 17.00
C MET A 66 -4.65 3.63 17.08
N MET A 67 -3.52 2.97 16.83
CA MET A 67 -3.46 1.52 16.81
C MET A 67 -3.85 0.93 18.18
N ASN A 68 -3.34 1.49 19.28
CA ASN A 68 -3.72 1.04 20.62
C ASN A 68 -5.21 1.23 20.89
N SER A 69 -5.77 2.40 20.56
CA SER A 69 -7.20 2.67 20.72
C SER A 69 -8.08 1.71 19.92
N ILE A 70 -7.69 1.42 18.67
CA ILE A 70 -8.46 0.51 17.81
C ILE A 70 -8.36 -0.92 18.33
N ILE A 71 -7.19 -1.37 18.78
CA ILE A 71 -7.01 -2.70 19.36
C ILE A 71 -7.86 -2.83 20.63
N ASP A 72 -7.80 -1.87 21.54
CA ASP A 72 -8.53 -1.94 22.82
C ASP A 72 -10.06 -1.94 22.61
N ASN A 73 -10.56 -1.19 21.62
CA ASN A 73 -12.00 -1.06 21.37
C ASN A 73 -12.59 -2.09 20.39
N GLN A 74 -11.78 -2.68 19.49
CA GLN A 74 -12.26 -3.50 18.37
C GLN A 74 -11.49 -4.82 18.20
N HIS A 75 -10.83 -5.31 19.26
CA HIS A 75 -10.04 -6.54 19.26
C HIS A 75 -10.77 -7.74 18.63
N ASP A 76 -12.03 -7.98 19.04
CA ASP A 76 -12.81 -9.14 18.60
C ASP A 76 -13.17 -9.07 17.11
N VAL A 77 -13.39 -7.86 16.58
CA VAL A 77 -13.66 -7.62 15.17
C VAL A 77 -12.41 -7.82 14.32
N LEU A 78 -11.24 -7.42 14.82
CA LEU A 78 -9.95 -7.61 14.13
C LEU A 78 -9.53 -9.08 14.01
N LEU A 79 -9.98 -9.94 14.93
CA LEU A 79 -9.75 -11.39 14.86
C LEU A 79 -10.69 -12.09 13.87
N SER A 80 -11.82 -11.49 13.53
CA SER A 80 -12.76 -12.07 12.57
C SER A 80 -12.19 -12.07 11.15
N ILE A 81 -12.45 -13.12 10.39
CA ILE A 81 -11.95 -13.31 9.02
C ILE A 81 -12.62 -12.32 8.05
N GLN A 82 -13.89 -12.00 8.28
CA GLN A 82 -14.66 -11.07 7.46
C GLN A 82 -14.52 -9.60 7.90
N GLY A 83 -14.13 -9.34 9.16
CA GLY A 83 -14.19 -8.00 9.73
C GLY A 83 -15.63 -7.50 9.86
N THR A 84 -15.78 -6.21 10.15
CA THR A 84 -17.01 -5.47 9.89
C THR A 84 -16.83 -4.64 8.62
N ASN A 85 -17.91 -4.06 8.11
CA ASN A 85 -17.86 -3.10 7.00
C ASN A 85 -16.91 -1.91 7.24
N ILE A 86 -16.56 -1.67 8.51
CA ILE A 86 -15.83 -0.51 8.99
C ILE A 86 -14.39 -0.90 9.37
N TRP A 87 -14.23 -1.98 10.14
CA TRP A 87 -12.94 -2.44 10.64
C TRP A 87 -12.58 -3.79 10.03
N SER A 88 -11.44 -3.83 9.35
CA SER A 88 -10.90 -5.07 8.78
C SER A 88 -9.62 -5.48 9.49
N GLY A 89 -9.56 -6.73 9.94
CA GLY A 89 -8.36 -7.38 10.46
C GLY A 89 -7.32 -7.73 9.39
N GLN A 90 -7.56 -7.39 8.11
CA GLN A 90 -6.72 -7.83 6.99
C GLN A 90 -5.25 -7.43 7.18
N GLN A 91 -4.96 -6.19 7.59
CA GLN A 91 -3.57 -5.74 7.79
C GLN A 91 -2.87 -6.50 8.93
N PRO A 92 -3.42 -6.56 10.18
CA PRO A 92 -2.86 -7.39 11.25
C PRO A 92 -2.68 -8.87 10.87
N GLN A 93 -3.67 -9.48 10.22
CA GLN A 93 -3.62 -10.89 9.81
C GLN A 93 -2.58 -11.13 8.70
N GLN A 94 -2.44 -10.18 7.77
CA GLN A 94 -1.39 -10.22 6.74
C GLN A 94 0.00 -10.10 7.38
N TYR A 95 0.18 -9.24 8.39
CA TYR A 95 1.43 -9.14 9.15
C TYR A 95 1.75 -10.44 9.90
N ASN A 96 0.76 -11.03 10.57
CA ASN A 96 0.93 -12.31 11.28
C ASN A 96 1.28 -13.46 10.30
N SER A 97 0.54 -13.57 9.20
CA SER A 97 0.79 -14.57 8.15
C SER A 97 2.20 -14.44 7.57
N GLN A 98 2.65 -13.21 7.31
CA GLN A 98 4.03 -12.95 6.87
C GLN A 98 5.06 -13.33 7.93
N ALA A 99 4.81 -13.03 9.21
CA ALA A 99 5.72 -13.38 10.30
C ALA A 99 5.86 -14.90 10.46
N ILE A 100 4.76 -15.65 10.35
CA ILE A 100 4.74 -17.11 10.43
C ILE A 100 5.41 -17.71 9.20
N ALA A 101 4.97 -17.34 7.99
CA ALA A 101 5.49 -17.93 6.75
C ALA A 101 6.98 -17.63 6.54
N TRP A 102 7.41 -16.37 6.72
CA TRP A 102 8.78 -15.95 6.44
C TRP A 102 9.72 -16.07 7.63
N GLY A 103 9.20 -16.09 8.86
CA GLY A 103 9.97 -16.10 10.10
C GLY A 103 9.97 -17.44 10.82
N GLY A 104 8.78 -18.00 11.09
CA GLY A 104 8.64 -19.29 11.78
C GLY A 104 8.96 -20.49 10.88
N LEU A 105 8.32 -20.52 9.71
CA LEU A 105 8.31 -21.64 8.77
C LEU A 105 9.18 -21.40 7.52
N GLY A 106 10.04 -20.37 7.55
CA GLY A 106 10.79 -19.93 6.37
C GLY A 106 11.67 -21.01 5.74
N ASN A 107 12.30 -21.86 6.57
CA ASN A 107 13.14 -22.96 6.08
C ASN A 107 12.29 -24.14 5.57
N GLU A 108 11.22 -24.49 6.27
CA GLU A 108 10.36 -25.61 5.91
C GLU A 108 9.51 -25.34 4.65
N LEU A 109 9.19 -24.08 4.35
CA LEU A 109 8.40 -23.72 3.17
C LEU A 109 9.29 -23.36 1.97
N PHE A 110 10.36 -22.59 2.18
CA PHE A 110 11.10 -21.94 1.07
C PHE A 110 12.52 -22.50 0.83
N SER A 111 12.95 -23.52 1.58
CA SER A 111 14.25 -24.17 1.33
C SER A 111 14.23 -25.02 0.06
N ALA A 112 15.42 -25.33 -0.46
CA ALA A 112 15.58 -26.16 -1.65
C ALA A 112 14.97 -27.55 -1.42
N GLY A 113 14.03 -27.96 -2.28
CA GLY A 113 13.29 -29.23 -2.18
C GLY A 113 11.94 -29.16 -1.45
N GLN A 114 11.55 -27.99 -0.92
CA GLN A 114 10.28 -27.79 -0.22
C GLN A 114 9.18 -27.21 -1.13
N ARG A 115 7.92 -27.33 -0.71
CA ARG A 115 6.72 -27.01 -1.53
C ARG A 115 6.73 -25.61 -2.17
N TYR A 116 7.32 -24.61 -1.52
CA TYR A 116 7.38 -23.23 -2.02
C TYR A 116 8.79 -22.80 -2.48
N HIS A 117 9.68 -23.74 -2.82
CA HIS A 117 11.02 -23.41 -3.32
C HIS A 117 10.97 -22.46 -4.54
N TRP A 118 9.95 -22.60 -5.40
CA TRP A 118 9.77 -21.78 -6.60
C TRP A 118 9.61 -20.30 -6.31
N VAL A 119 9.13 -19.92 -5.12
CA VAL A 119 8.98 -18.51 -4.73
C VAL A 119 10.34 -17.83 -4.60
N ALA A 120 11.37 -18.54 -4.10
CA ALA A 120 12.72 -17.99 -4.08
C ALA A 120 13.32 -17.88 -5.49
N TRP A 121 12.99 -18.82 -6.39
CA TRP A 121 13.39 -18.77 -7.79
C TRP A 121 12.67 -17.68 -8.60
N ALA A 122 11.53 -17.18 -8.12
CA ALA A 122 10.81 -16.09 -8.76
C ALA A 122 11.64 -14.80 -8.85
N TYR A 123 12.60 -14.57 -7.94
CA TYR A 123 13.55 -13.46 -8.05
C TYR A 123 14.42 -13.55 -9.31
N LEU A 124 14.86 -14.76 -9.66
CA LEU A 124 15.64 -15.00 -10.87
C LEU A 124 14.75 -14.84 -12.11
N VAL A 125 13.54 -15.40 -12.08
CA VAL A 125 12.56 -15.22 -13.17
C VAL A 125 12.30 -13.73 -13.41
N GLY A 126 12.08 -12.95 -12.35
CA GLY A 126 11.88 -11.50 -12.42
C GLY A 126 13.04 -10.73 -13.07
N LEU A 127 14.29 -11.17 -12.85
CA LEU A 127 15.47 -10.61 -13.52
C LEU A 127 15.44 -10.85 -15.04
N PHE A 128 14.90 -11.98 -15.47
CA PHE A 128 14.81 -12.35 -16.88
C PHE A 128 13.57 -11.81 -17.60
N VAL A 129 12.49 -11.45 -16.88
CA VAL A 129 11.26 -10.86 -17.46
C VAL A 129 11.51 -9.70 -18.44
N PRO A 130 12.41 -8.73 -18.20
CA PRO A 130 12.63 -7.65 -19.16
C PRO A 130 13.38 -8.07 -20.43
N ILE A 131 14.09 -9.21 -20.43
CA ILE A 131 14.96 -9.63 -21.54
C ILE A 131 14.16 -9.99 -22.81
N PRO A 132 13.08 -10.79 -22.76
CA PRO A 132 12.25 -11.05 -23.94
C PRO A 132 11.73 -9.78 -24.60
N PHE A 133 11.31 -8.78 -23.81
CA PHE A 133 10.80 -7.52 -24.35
C PHE A 133 11.90 -6.66 -24.97
N TRP A 134 13.11 -6.67 -24.40
CA TRP A 134 14.27 -6.05 -25.00
C TRP A 134 14.68 -6.72 -26.33
N VAL A 135 14.64 -8.06 -26.39
CA VAL A 135 14.90 -8.82 -27.62
C VAL A 135 13.87 -8.49 -28.70
N VAL A 136 12.58 -8.48 -28.37
CA VAL A 136 11.50 -8.12 -29.30
C VAL A 136 11.68 -6.71 -29.84
N HIS A 137 12.07 -5.75 -29.00
CA HIS A 137 12.38 -4.39 -29.45
C HIS A 137 13.55 -4.38 -30.45
N ARG A 138 14.61 -5.16 -30.19
CA ARG A 138 15.80 -5.22 -31.05
C ARG A 138 15.54 -5.84 -32.43
N TYR A 139 14.66 -6.83 -32.52
CA TYR A 139 14.32 -7.47 -33.81
C TYR A 139 13.19 -6.76 -34.56
N TRP A 140 12.25 -6.13 -33.85
CA TRP A 140 11.13 -5.39 -34.45
C TRP A 140 10.99 -3.97 -33.87
N PRO A 141 11.85 -3.02 -34.30
CA PRO A 141 11.79 -1.64 -33.82
C PRO A 141 10.48 -0.92 -34.18
N LYS A 142 9.73 -1.42 -35.17
CA LYS A 142 8.42 -0.87 -35.56
C LYS A 142 7.31 -1.09 -34.52
N LEU A 143 7.45 -2.08 -33.62
CA LEU A 143 6.44 -2.37 -32.58
C LEU A 143 6.47 -1.37 -31.41
N ARG A 144 7.44 -0.45 -31.35
CA ARG A 144 7.57 0.56 -30.28
C ARG A 144 7.41 -0.02 -28.86
N ALA A 145 7.98 -1.21 -28.65
CA ALA A 145 7.94 -1.90 -27.34
C ALA A 145 8.66 -1.12 -26.21
N ASP A 146 9.35 -0.01 -26.53
CA ASP A 146 9.96 0.91 -25.56
C ASP A 146 8.96 1.60 -24.63
N TYR A 147 7.69 1.69 -25.02
CA TYR A 147 6.66 2.27 -24.15
C TYR A 147 6.20 1.31 -23.05
N LEU A 148 6.55 0.02 -23.14
CA LEU A 148 6.16 -0.98 -22.15
C LEU A 148 7.25 -1.12 -21.08
N TYR A 149 7.00 -0.49 -19.93
CA TYR A 149 7.82 -0.67 -18.73
C TYR A 149 7.48 -2.01 -18.05
N THR A 150 8.14 -3.07 -18.51
CA THR A 150 7.89 -4.46 -18.08
C THR A 150 8.07 -4.69 -16.57
N PRO A 151 9.04 -4.07 -15.86
CA PRO A 151 9.15 -4.28 -14.41
C PRO A 151 7.98 -3.66 -13.65
N VAL A 152 7.48 -2.51 -14.12
CA VAL A 152 6.33 -1.83 -13.51
C VAL A 152 5.07 -2.65 -13.72
N ILE A 153 4.87 -3.19 -14.93
CA ILE A 153 3.72 -4.04 -15.25
C ILE A 153 3.73 -5.31 -14.38
N ALA A 154 4.88 -5.99 -14.27
CA ALA A 154 5.01 -7.19 -13.45
C ALA A 154 4.73 -6.90 -11.96
N PHE A 155 5.22 -5.76 -11.45
CA PHE A 155 4.93 -5.30 -10.10
C PHE A 155 3.44 -5.02 -9.89
N SER A 156 2.81 -4.29 -10.82
CA SER A 156 1.38 -3.97 -10.74
C SER A 156 0.48 -5.20 -10.81
N VAL A 157 0.83 -6.20 -11.64
CA VAL A 157 0.10 -7.48 -11.70
C VAL A 157 0.19 -8.23 -10.37
N GLY A 158 1.37 -8.27 -9.75
CA GLY A 158 1.53 -8.87 -8.43
C GLY A 158 0.73 -8.16 -7.34
N TRP A 159 0.63 -6.84 -7.42
CA TRP A 159 -0.10 -6.03 -6.43
C TRP A 159 -1.63 -6.13 -6.58
N LEU A 160 -2.14 -6.11 -7.82
CA LEU A 160 -3.59 -6.24 -8.10
C LEU A 160 -4.14 -7.65 -7.82
N GLY A 161 -3.27 -8.65 -7.68
CA GLY A 161 -3.66 -10.03 -7.35
C GLY A 161 -4.09 -10.24 -5.90
N VAL A 162 -3.97 -9.22 -5.02
CA VAL A 162 -4.19 -9.36 -3.57
C VAL A 162 -5.17 -8.30 -3.07
N GLY A 163 -6.22 -8.73 -2.36
CA GLY A 163 -7.12 -7.85 -1.59
C GLY A 163 -8.38 -7.39 -2.32
N ILE A 164 -9.04 -6.37 -1.77
CA ILE A 164 -10.28 -5.80 -2.29
C ILE A 164 -9.95 -4.90 -3.50
N ASN A 165 -10.38 -5.33 -4.69
CA ASN A 165 -10.07 -4.67 -5.95
C ASN A 165 -11.09 -3.59 -6.38
N SER A 166 -12.15 -3.37 -5.58
CA SER A 166 -13.25 -2.46 -5.91
C SER A 166 -12.79 -1.03 -6.24
N SER A 167 -11.72 -0.55 -5.60
CA SER A 167 -11.19 0.79 -5.81
C SER A 167 -10.40 0.97 -7.12
N SER A 168 -9.98 -0.12 -7.76
CA SER A 168 -9.14 -0.09 -8.97
C SER A 168 -9.81 0.67 -10.11
N LEU A 169 -11.10 0.45 -10.34
CA LEU A 169 -11.84 1.11 -11.42
C LEU A 169 -11.92 2.64 -11.20
N SER A 170 -12.10 3.07 -9.95
CA SER A 170 -12.08 4.49 -9.58
C SER A 170 -10.71 5.12 -9.81
N PHE A 171 -9.62 4.41 -9.48
CA PHE A 171 -8.26 4.88 -9.80
C PHE A 171 -8.05 5.06 -11.30
N PHE A 172 -8.46 4.09 -12.12
CA PHE A 172 -8.35 4.20 -13.58
C PHE A 172 -9.23 5.31 -14.15
N ALA A 173 -10.44 5.51 -13.63
CA ALA A 173 -11.33 6.59 -14.06
C ALA A 173 -10.73 7.97 -13.77
N ILE A 174 -10.21 8.19 -12.55
CA ILE A 174 -9.54 9.44 -12.17
C ILE A 174 -8.27 9.65 -12.99
N ALA A 175 -7.47 8.59 -13.18
CA ALA A 175 -6.25 8.64 -13.99
C ALA A 175 -6.56 9.00 -15.45
N PHE A 176 -7.62 8.42 -16.02
CA PHE A 176 -8.07 8.75 -17.38
C PHE A 176 -8.53 10.20 -17.48
N LEU A 177 -9.36 10.67 -16.52
CA LEU A 177 -9.85 12.04 -16.51
C LEU A 177 -8.69 13.04 -16.37
N SER A 178 -7.78 12.85 -15.41
CA SER A 178 -6.64 13.74 -15.18
C SER A 178 -5.62 13.68 -16.33
N GLN A 179 -5.17 12.48 -16.70
CA GLN A 179 -4.02 12.31 -17.58
C GLN A 179 -4.37 12.33 -19.07
N TRP A 180 -5.56 11.87 -19.46
CA TRP A 180 -6.00 11.90 -20.85
C TRP A 180 -6.85 13.14 -21.13
N TRP A 181 -7.94 13.37 -20.38
CA TRP A 181 -8.90 14.43 -20.70
C TRP A 181 -8.39 15.84 -20.34
N VAL A 182 -8.01 16.07 -19.08
CA VAL A 182 -7.54 17.41 -18.63
C VAL A 182 -6.23 17.78 -19.30
N ARG A 183 -5.28 16.85 -19.40
CA ARG A 183 -3.96 17.13 -19.99
C ARG A 183 -4.02 17.48 -21.47
N THR A 184 -4.86 16.82 -22.27
CA THR A 184 -4.96 17.08 -23.72
C THR A 184 -5.75 18.36 -24.02
N ARG A 185 -6.80 18.65 -23.24
CA ARG A 185 -7.72 19.76 -23.53
C ARG A 185 -7.33 21.07 -22.82
N TYR A 186 -6.73 21.00 -21.63
CA TYR A 186 -6.40 22.17 -20.80
C TYR A 186 -4.97 22.08 -20.20
N PRO A 187 -3.91 22.09 -21.02
CA PRO A 187 -2.53 21.88 -20.56
C PRO A 187 -2.05 22.96 -19.57
N ARG A 188 -2.46 24.23 -19.77
CA ARG A 188 -2.10 25.33 -18.87
C ARG A 188 -2.71 25.19 -17.47
N TRP A 189 -3.93 24.66 -17.40
CA TRP A 189 -4.61 24.43 -16.13
C TRP A 189 -4.01 23.22 -15.40
N PHE A 190 -3.72 22.14 -16.14
CA PHE A 190 -3.09 20.93 -15.63
C PHE A 190 -1.75 21.22 -14.93
N VAL A 191 -0.86 21.98 -15.57
CA VAL A 191 0.46 22.30 -14.98
C VAL A 191 0.34 23.12 -13.70
N LYS A 192 -0.63 24.05 -13.63
CA LYS A 192 -0.76 24.96 -12.50
C LYS A 192 -1.46 24.32 -11.29
N TYR A 193 -2.52 23.54 -11.52
CA TYR A 193 -3.41 23.12 -10.43
C TYR A 193 -3.41 21.62 -10.13
N ASN A 194 -2.96 20.75 -11.05
CA ASN A 194 -3.10 19.30 -10.86
C ASN A 194 -2.40 18.81 -9.58
N TYR A 195 -1.19 19.32 -9.29
CA TYR A 195 -0.49 18.98 -8.05
C TYR A 195 -1.15 19.53 -6.79
N ILE A 196 -1.73 20.74 -6.85
CA ILE A 196 -2.41 21.37 -5.72
C ILE A 196 -3.72 20.63 -5.41
N VAL A 197 -4.50 20.32 -6.46
CA VAL A 197 -5.74 19.54 -6.32
C VAL A 197 -5.44 18.13 -5.82
N GLY A 198 -4.38 17.49 -6.33
CA GLY A 198 -3.92 16.20 -5.83
C GLY A 198 -3.55 16.24 -4.34
N ALA A 199 -2.76 17.23 -3.93
CA ALA A 199 -2.39 17.42 -2.52
C ALA A 199 -3.61 17.72 -1.62
N ALA A 200 -4.57 18.51 -2.11
CA ALA A 200 -5.80 18.82 -1.39
C ALA A 200 -6.73 17.61 -1.24
N LEU A 201 -6.86 16.79 -2.29
CA LEU A 201 -7.66 15.56 -2.25
C LEU A 201 -7.03 14.54 -1.30
N ASP A 202 -5.72 14.33 -1.36
CA ASP A 202 -5.02 13.41 -0.46
C ASP A 202 -5.13 13.87 0.99
N GLY A 203 -4.74 15.12 1.29
CA GLY A 203 -4.82 15.68 2.64
C GLY A 203 -6.26 15.74 3.17
N GLY A 204 -7.22 16.14 2.34
CA GLY A 204 -8.64 16.19 2.70
C GLY A 204 -9.21 14.80 3.00
N THR A 205 -8.84 13.79 2.23
CA THR A 205 -9.26 12.40 2.46
C THR A 205 -8.71 11.89 3.79
N GLN A 206 -7.42 12.14 4.09
CA GLN A 206 -6.82 11.71 5.36
C GLN A 206 -7.51 12.35 6.58
N VAL A 207 -7.81 13.65 6.51
CA VAL A 207 -8.54 14.36 7.58
C VAL A 207 -9.96 13.79 7.74
N MET A 208 -10.66 13.54 6.64
CA MET A 208 -12.01 12.97 6.67
C MET A 208 -12.00 11.55 7.24
N VAL A 209 -11.04 10.70 6.83
CA VAL A 209 -10.88 9.34 7.38
C VAL A 209 -10.61 9.41 8.88
N PHE A 210 -9.75 10.32 9.34
CA PHE A 210 -9.49 10.50 10.77
C PHE A 210 -10.77 10.87 11.54
N ILE A 211 -11.52 11.86 11.06
CA ILE A 211 -12.77 12.30 11.70
C ILE A 211 -13.81 11.18 11.69
N LEU A 212 -14.03 10.52 10.55
CA LEU A 212 -15.00 9.43 10.44
C LEU A 212 -14.63 8.23 11.32
N SER A 213 -13.33 7.89 11.37
CA SER A 213 -12.82 6.79 12.22
C SER A 213 -13.18 7.03 13.69
N PHE A 214 -12.94 8.24 14.20
CA PHE A 214 -13.21 8.58 15.60
C PHE A 214 -14.66 8.87 15.93
N ALA A 215 -15.33 9.69 15.11
CA ALA A 215 -16.64 10.23 15.45
C ALA A 215 -17.80 9.30 15.07
N VAL A 216 -17.63 8.48 14.04
CA VAL A 216 -18.73 7.71 13.42
C VAL A 216 -18.47 6.21 13.55
N GLN A 217 -17.25 5.80 13.25
CA GLN A 217 -16.85 4.40 13.11
C GLN A 217 -16.37 3.76 14.43
N GLY A 218 -16.42 4.51 15.54
CA GLY A 218 -16.22 3.95 16.88
C GLY A 218 -14.76 3.71 17.29
N ALA A 219 -13.77 4.32 16.63
CA ALA A 219 -12.36 4.21 17.06
C ALA A 219 -12.11 4.75 18.49
N GLY A 220 -13.02 5.60 19.00
CA GLY A 220 -13.01 6.16 20.36
C GLY A 220 -14.04 5.55 21.32
N GLY A 221 -14.67 4.42 20.98
CA GLY A 221 -15.50 3.64 21.92
C GLY A 221 -17.01 3.58 21.61
N THR A 222 -17.63 4.64 21.09
CA THR A 222 -19.06 4.61 20.69
C THR A 222 -19.23 4.83 19.20
N SER A 223 -19.72 3.82 18.48
CA SER A 223 -20.04 3.93 17.05
C SER A 223 -21.39 4.63 16.87
N HIS A 224 -21.39 5.82 16.27
CA HIS A 224 -22.60 6.50 15.84
C HIS A 224 -22.76 6.33 14.34
N LEU A 225 -23.38 5.23 13.93
CA LEU A 225 -23.56 4.90 12.51
C LEU A 225 -24.55 5.87 11.85
N PHE A 226 -24.23 6.32 10.63
CA PHE A 226 -25.16 7.10 9.81
C PHE A 226 -26.38 6.27 9.43
N PRO A 227 -27.59 6.86 9.28
CA PRO A 227 -28.79 6.13 8.86
C PRO A 227 -28.52 5.33 7.59
N GLU A 228 -29.12 4.13 7.46
CA GLU A 228 -28.99 3.34 6.24
C GLU A 228 -29.44 4.15 5.02
N TRP A 229 -28.56 4.27 4.02
CA TRP A 229 -28.87 4.93 2.76
C TRP A 229 -28.17 4.22 1.60
N TRP A 230 -28.41 4.67 0.37
CA TRP A 230 -27.94 3.97 -0.84
C TRP A 230 -26.43 3.64 -0.82
N GLY A 231 -25.59 4.56 -0.34
CA GLY A 231 -24.14 4.39 -0.20
C GLY A 231 -23.64 3.94 1.18
N ALA A 232 -24.53 3.72 2.15
CA ALA A 232 -24.17 3.15 3.46
C ALA A 232 -25.04 1.94 3.79
N ASN A 233 -24.69 0.81 3.18
CA ASN A 233 -25.27 -0.48 3.53
C ASN A 233 -24.65 -0.95 4.86
N GLN A 234 -25.43 -0.95 5.94
CA GLN A 234 -24.93 -1.42 7.24
C GLN A 234 -25.02 -2.95 7.39
N SER A 235 -25.91 -3.60 6.64
CA SER A 235 -26.20 -5.03 6.73
C SER A 235 -25.36 -5.91 5.78
N GLY A 236 -24.47 -5.31 4.98
CA GLY A 236 -23.56 -6.02 4.09
C GLY A 236 -22.49 -5.09 3.52
N ASN A 237 -21.71 -5.55 2.54
CA ASN A 237 -20.63 -4.75 1.94
C ASN A 237 -21.14 -3.37 1.43
N TYR A 238 -20.34 -2.31 1.64
CA TYR A 238 -20.61 -0.97 1.07
C TYR A 238 -20.76 -1.01 -0.46
N ASP A 239 -19.98 -1.87 -1.12
CA ASP A 239 -20.01 -2.09 -2.56
C ASP A 239 -21.21 -2.92 -3.03
N ARG A 240 -22.06 -3.39 -2.10
CA ARG A 240 -23.19 -4.31 -2.34
C ARG A 240 -22.82 -5.60 -3.08
N CYS A 241 -21.53 -5.93 -3.16
CA CYS A 241 -21.07 -7.21 -3.69
C CYS A 241 -21.58 -8.35 -2.81
N ALA A 242 -21.99 -9.45 -3.46
CA ALA A 242 -22.43 -10.66 -2.77
C ALA A 242 -21.33 -11.14 -1.81
N MET A 243 -21.72 -11.48 -0.58
CA MET A 243 -20.81 -12.16 0.34
C MET A 243 -20.47 -13.53 -0.24
N LEU A 244 -19.18 -13.88 -0.22
CA LEU A 244 -18.76 -15.26 -0.43
C LEU A 244 -19.23 -16.04 0.82
N ASN A 245 -20.27 -16.87 0.64
CA ASN A 245 -20.70 -17.86 1.63
C ASN A 245 -19.62 -18.93 1.84
#